data_AF-A0A6B2LE46-F1
#
_entry.id   AF-A0A6B2LE46-F1
#
_cell.length_a   1.000
_cell.length_b   1.000
_cell.length_c   1.000
_cell.angle_alpha   90.00
_cell.angle_beta   90.00
_cell.angle_gamma   90.00
#
_symmetry.space_group_name_H-M   'P 1'
#
loop_
_entity.id
_entity.type
_entity.pdbx_description
1 polymer ?
#
loop_
_entity_poly.entity_id
_entity_poly.type
_entity_poly.pdbx_seq_one_letter_code
_entity_poly.pdbx_strand_id
1 'polypeptide(L)'
;MDTIQKQIENKKKEFKEKAHLKQLIPKRYDSLTKEVGVCQAIARNYLSRRRLIKFDCNIVKEYLSGKEAKSGRLRNKALQEILTTEQSYIKSLITLWENYVMPLKEANILKDSEFDSLFSELELILHLNKILLKRLQDRLAQWPQVQLFGDIFKDSAPAMKLYYRYIKNFNRKNDLLNEFMKNTDFVAWNTKQEKILGGPLNSFMIMPVQRLPRYEMLLQNLISLTPKEHMDYLNLIQAKDAVVNVNKYINERQNTWTTLT
;
A
#
# COMPACT_ATOMS: atom_id res chain seq x y z
N MET A 1 1.58 -60.81 66.79
CA MET A 1 0.33 -61.08 66.03
C MET A 1 -0.82 -60.17 66.48
N ASP A 2 -1.00 -59.94 67.80
CA ASP A 2 -2.15 -59.18 68.33
C ASP A 2 -2.27 -57.72 67.90
N THR A 3 -1.15 -57.02 67.67
CA THR A 3 -1.16 -55.59 67.30
C THR A 3 -1.71 -55.33 65.90
N ILE A 4 -1.44 -56.24 64.95
CA ILE A 4 -1.88 -56.11 63.55
C ILE A 4 -3.38 -56.45 63.44
N GLN A 5 -3.84 -57.48 64.15
CA GLN A 5 -5.26 -57.83 64.24
C GLN A 5 -6.09 -56.63 64.71
N LYS A 6 -5.63 -55.94 65.77
CA LYS A 6 -6.30 -54.76 66.34
C LYS A 6 -6.34 -53.56 65.39
N GLN A 7 -5.30 -53.35 64.59
CA GLN A 7 -5.28 -52.31 63.56
C GLN A 7 -6.25 -52.61 62.40
N ILE A 8 -6.36 -53.89 62.01
CA ILE A 8 -7.32 -54.33 60.98
C ILE A 8 -8.75 -54.17 61.47
N GLU A 9 -9.05 -54.53 62.73
CA GLU A 9 -10.37 -54.36 63.35
C GLU A 9 -10.78 -52.88 63.38
N ASN A 10 -9.85 -52.00 63.79
CA ASN A 10 -10.09 -50.55 63.83
C ASN A 10 -10.33 -49.96 62.44
N LYS A 11 -9.53 -50.36 61.43
CA LYS A 11 -9.76 -49.91 60.05
C LYS A 11 -11.09 -50.42 59.48
N LYS A 12 -11.50 -51.65 59.81
CA LYS A 12 -12.82 -52.18 59.43
C LYS A 12 -13.95 -51.37 60.07
N LYS A 13 -13.78 -50.93 61.33
CA LYS A 13 -14.72 -50.07 62.05
C LYS A 13 -14.84 -48.69 61.40
N GLU A 14 -13.72 -48.02 61.13
CA GLU A 14 -13.70 -46.73 60.40
C GLU A 14 -14.34 -46.85 59.01
N PHE A 15 -14.11 -47.95 58.30
CA PHE A 15 -14.70 -48.16 56.97
C PHE A 15 -16.21 -48.33 57.04
N LYS A 16 -16.72 -49.10 58.01
CA LYS A 16 -18.16 -49.24 58.26
C LYS A 16 -18.80 -47.90 58.65
N GLU A 17 -18.13 -47.11 59.46
CA GLU A 17 -18.61 -45.80 59.92
C GLU A 17 -18.66 -44.78 58.77
N LYS A 18 -17.62 -44.72 57.93
CA LYS A 18 -17.60 -43.91 56.69
C LYS A 18 -18.65 -44.36 55.67
N ALA A 19 -18.91 -45.67 55.56
CA ALA A 19 -19.95 -46.20 54.68
C ALA A 19 -21.36 -45.86 55.19
N HIS A 20 -21.58 -45.91 56.50
CA HIS A 20 -22.86 -45.54 57.11
C HIS A 20 -23.12 -44.03 57.03
N LEU A 21 -22.09 -43.20 57.23
CA LEU A 21 -22.15 -41.74 57.03
C LEU A 21 -22.53 -41.37 55.59
N LYS A 22 -22.08 -42.13 54.58
CA LYS A 22 -22.52 -41.94 53.18
C LYS A 22 -23.99 -42.31 52.95
N GLN A 23 -24.54 -43.27 53.70
CA GLN A 23 -25.96 -43.66 53.63
C GLN A 23 -26.89 -42.66 54.35
N LEU A 24 -26.37 -41.90 55.32
CA LEU A 24 -27.07 -40.86 56.06
C LEU A 24 -27.23 -39.54 55.29
N ILE A 25 -26.57 -39.39 54.13
CA ILE A 25 -26.73 -38.21 53.26
C ILE A 25 -28.09 -38.35 52.54
N PRO A 26 -29.05 -37.43 52.75
CA PRO A 26 -30.35 -37.52 52.07
C PRO A 26 -30.17 -37.53 50.55
N LYS A 27 -30.87 -38.41 49.81
CA LYS A 27 -30.80 -38.50 48.33
C LYS A 27 -30.95 -37.14 47.61
N ARG A 28 -31.64 -36.18 48.24
CA ARG A 28 -31.80 -34.80 47.77
C ARG A 28 -30.48 -34.00 47.73
N TYR A 29 -29.56 -34.25 48.67
CA TYR A 29 -28.22 -33.64 48.67
C TYR A 29 -27.30 -34.28 47.62
N ASP A 30 -27.46 -35.58 47.33
CA ASP A 30 -26.66 -36.28 46.32
C ASP A 30 -27.04 -35.91 44.88
N SER A 31 -28.29 -35.47 44.67
CA SER A 31 -28.76 -34.80 43.45
C SER A 31 -28.14 -33.41 43.29
N LEU A 32 -28.17 -32.62 44.36
CA LEU A 32 -27.68 -31.24 44.38
C LEU A 32 -26.15 -31.18 44.19
N THR A 33 -25.38 -32.12 44.75
CA THR A 33 -23.92 -32.21 44.55
C THR A 33 -23.55 -32.59 43.11
N LYS A 34 -24.35 -33.43 42.44
CA LYS A 34 -24.18 -33.74 41.01
C LYS A 34 -24.48 -32.52 40.14
N GLU A 35 -25.56 -31.80 40.40
CA GLU A 35 -25.90 -30.56 39.69
C GLU A 35 -24.83 -29.47 39.90
N VAL A 36 -24.34 -29.29 41.13
CA VAL A 36 -23.22 -28.39 41.43
C VAL A 36 -21.96 -28.81 40.68
N GLY A 37 -21.67 -30.12 40.59
CA GLY A 37 -20.55 -30.65 39.81
C GLY A 37 -20.65 -30.34 38.32
N VAL A 38 -21.84 -30.44 37.74
CA VAL A 38 -22.14 -30.08 36.34
C VAL A 38 -21.98 -28.58 36.12
N CYS A 39 -22.57 -27.74 36.97
CA CYS A 39 -22.43 -26.28 36.90
C CYS A 39 -20.97 -25.82 37.02
N GLN A 40 -20.21 -26.41 37.95
CA GLN A 40 -18.78 -26.14 38.08
C GLN A 40 -17.99 -26.62 36.86
N ALA A 41 -18.33 -27.76 36.25
CA ALA A 41 -17.68 -28.26 35.04
C ALA A 41 -17.94 -27.33 33.84
N ILE A 42 -19.18 -26.87 33.65
CA ILE A 42 -19.54 -25.89 32.61
C ILE A 42 -18.79 -24.57 32.83
N ALA A 43 -18.77 -24.05 34.06
CA ALA A 43 -18.05 -22.83 34.40
C ALA A 43 -16.53 -22.96 34.15
N ARG A 44 -15.92 -24.09 34.54
CA ARG A 44 -14.51 -24.39 34.25
C ARG A 44 -14.26 -24.46 32.75
N ASN A 45 -15.12 -25.12 31.97
CA ASN A 45 -14.98 -25.19 30.51
C ASN A 45 -15.12 -23.82 29.84
N TYR A 46 -16.08 -23.00 30.27
CA TYR A 46 -16.25 -21.63 29.77
C TYR A 46 -15.04 -20.75 30.09
N LEU A 47 -14.54 -20.80 31.34
CA LEU A 47 -13.35 -20.05 31.76
C LEU A 47 -12.09 -20.54 31.03
N SER A 48 -11.93 -21.85 30.82
CA SER A 48 -10.83 -22.42 30.04
C SER A 48 -10.90 -22.02 28.57
N ARG A 49 -12.07 -22.09 27.92
CA ARG A 49 -12.27 -21.61 26.55
C ARG A 49 -12.02 -20.10 26.44
N ARG A 50 -12.51 -19.30 27.38
CA ARG A 50 -12.24 -17.85 27.41
C ARG A 50 -10.75 -17.55 27.62
N ARG A 51 -10.05 -18.36 28.43
CA ARG A 51 -8.60 -18.23 28.64
C ARG A 51 -7.82 -18.65 27.40
N LEU A 52 -8.21 -19.73 26.71
CA LEU A 52 -7.63 -20.13 25.41
C LEU A 52 -7.84 -19.04 24.36
N ILE A 53 -9.07 -18.55 24.18
CA ILE A 53 -9.37 -17.45 23.26
C ILE A 53 -8.54 -16.20 23.60
N LYS A 54 -8.38 -15.87 24.90
CA LYS A 54 -7.57 -14.73 25.33
C LYS A 54 -6.07 -14.97 25.10
N PHE A 55 -5.60 -16.20 25.26
CA PHE A 55 -4.22 -16.61 25.01
C PHE A 55 -3.91 -16.60 23.51
N ASP A 56 -4.77 -17.16 22.66
CA ASP A 56 -4.68 -17.09 21.21
C ASP A 56 -4.71 -15.64 20.72
N CYS A 57 -5.61 -14.81 21.28
CA CYS A 57 -5.63 -13.37 21.02
C CYS A 57 -4.30 -12.68 21.41
N ASN A 58 -3.68 -13.09 22.51
CA ASN A 58 -2.42 -12.52 22.97
C ASN A 58 -1.25 -12.95 22.08
N ILE A 59 -1.18 -14.23 21.69
CA ILE A 59 -0.18 -14.73 20.74
C ILE A 59 -0.30 -14.00 19.40
N VAL A 60 -1.52 -13.86 18.89
CA VAL A 60 -1.76 -13.13 17.64
C VAL A 60 -1.36 -11.66 17.79
N LYS A 61 -1.69 -11.01 18.91
CA LYS A 61 -1.26 -9.62 19.19
C LYS A 61 0.25 -9.50 19.25
N GLU A 62 0.93 -10.43 19.92
CA GLU A 62 2.38 -10.45 20.06
C GLU A 62 3.06 -10.65 18.70
N TYR A 63 2.59 -11.62 17.91
CA TYR A 63 3.05 -11.85 16.53
C TYR A 63 2.81 -10.63 15.62
N LEU A 64 1.62 -10.01 15.69
CA LEU A 64 1.31 -8.78 14.94
C LEU A 64 2.16 -7.58 15.42
N SER A 65 2.56 -7.56 16.70
CA SER A 65 3.44 -6.53 17.25
C SER A 65 4.92 -6.77 16.96
N GLY A 66 5.26 -7.98 16.49
CA GLY A 66 6.62 -8.40 16.16
C GLY A 66 7.30 -7.54 15.11
N LYS A 67 8.63 -7.60 15.09
CA LYS A 67 9.48 -6.80 14.20
C LYS A 67 9.21 -7.13 12.72
N GLU A 68 9.05 -8.41 12.36
CA GLU A 68 8.73 -8.79 10.98
C GLU A 68 7.35 -8.28 10.55
N ALA A 69 6.33 -8.41 11.41
CA ALA A 69 4.98 -7.93 11.12
C ALA A 69 4.95 -6.40 10.95
N LYS A 70 5.72 -5.66 11.76
CA LYS A 70 5.89 -4.21 11.59
C LYS A 70 6.59 -3.88 10.26
N SER A 71 7.66 -4.58 9.92
CA SER A 71 8.38 -4.40 8.65
C SER A 71 7.48 -4.67 7.44
N GLY A 72 6.73 -5.78 7.45
CA GLY A 72 5.77 -6.11 6.40
C GLY A 72 4.68 -5.04 6.25
N ARG A 73 4.14 -4.50 7.34
CA ARG A 73 3.18 -3.37 7.28
C ARG A 73 3.78 -2.12 6.65
N LEU A 74 5.02 -1.78 6.97
CA LEU A 74 5.70 -0.62 6.40
C LEU A 74 5.93 -0.81 4.90
N ARG A 75 6.41 -2.00 4.48
CA ARG A 75 6.54 -2.35 3.06
C ARG A 75 5.21 -2.23 2.32
N ASN A 76 4.13 -2.76 2.90
CA ASN A 76 2.78 -2.67 2.31
C ASN A 76 2.32 -1.22 2.18
N LYS A 77 2.60 -0.37 3.18
CA LYS A 77 2.32 1.07 3.08
C LYS A 77 3.09 1.73 1.94
N ALA A 78 4.37 1.41 1.75
CA ALA A 78 5.16 1.94 0.65
C ALA A 78 4.62 1.49 -0.73
N LEU A 79 4.17 0.23 -0.85
CA LEU A 79 3.50 -0.26 -2.06
C LEU A 79 2.18 0.47 -2.33
N GLN A 80 1.37 0.68 -1.30
CA GLN A 80 0.14 1.46 -1.42
C GLN A 80 0.42 2.92 -1.78
N GLU A 81 1.49 3.51 -1.26
CA GLU A 81 1.93 4.85 -1.62
C GLU A 81 2.28 4.95 -3.11
N ILE A 82 3.02 3.97 -3.65
CA ILE A 82 3.33 3.92 -5.08
C ILE A 82 2.04 3.93 -5.91
N LEU A 83 1.09 3.07 -5.57
CA LEU A 83 -0.16 2.94 -6.30
C LEU A 83 -1.03 4.20 -6.18
N THR A 84 -1.26 4.68 -4.98
CA THR A 84 -2.11 5.85 -4.71
C THR A 84 -1.54 7.12 -5.33
N THR A 85 -0.23 7.30 -5.32
CA THR A 85 0.42 8.44 -5.99
C THR A 85 0.36 8.30 -7.51
N GLU A 86 0.43 7.09 -8.07
CA GLU A 86 0.25 6.85 -9.52
C GLU A 86 -1.17 7.15 -9.97
N GLN A 87 -2.18 6.69 -9.20
CA GLN A 87 -3.58 7.01 -9.44
C GLN A 87 -3.84 8.51 -9.38
N SER A 88 -3.29 9.18 -8.37
CA SER A 88 -3.42 10.64 -8.22
C SER A 88 -2.76 11.37 -9.39
N TYR A 89 -1.58 10.93 -9.83
CA TYR A 89 -0.88 11.52 -10.97
C TYR A 89 -1.68 11.36 -12.27
N ILE A 90 -2.17 10.16 -12.58
CA ILE A 90 -2.99 9.92 -13.77
C ILE A 90 -4.29 10.72 -13.72
N LYS A 91 -4.93 10.79 -12.55
CA LYS A 91 -6.12 11.63 -12.36
C LYS A 91 -5.81 13.09 -12.69
N SER A 92 -4.71 13.64 -12.19
CA SER A 92 -4.29 15.01 -12.51
C SER A 92 -4.00 15.21 -14.01
N LEU A 93 -3.39 14.24 -14.69
CA LEU A 93 -3.18 14.32 -16.14
C LEU A 93 -4.49 14.26 -16.93
N ILE A 94 -5.46 13.45 -16.49
CA ILE A 94 -6.80 13.41 -17.09
C ILE A 94 -7.49 14.75 -16.86
N THR A 95 -7.42 15.30 -15.65
CA THR A 95 -7.97 16.62 -15.33
C THR A 95 -7.36 17.71 -16.20
N LEU A 96 -6.04 17.70 -16.41
CA LEU A 96 -5.35 18.58 -17.34
C LEU A 96 -5.92 18.44 -18.76
N TRP A 97 -6.07 17.21 -19.24
CA TRP A 97 -6.56 16.95 -20.58
C TRP A 97 -8.02 17.42 -20.78
N GLU A 98 -8.91 17.00 -19.88
CA GLU A 98 -10.35 17.23 -20.01
C GLU A 98 -10.76 18.68 -19.76
N ASN A 99 -10.05 19.40 -18.90
CA ASN A 99 -10.50 20.72 -18.44
C ASN A 99 -9.62 21.87 -18.93
N TYR A 100 -8.37 21.60 -19.35
CA TYR A 100 -7.55 22.61 -20.02
C TYR A 100 -7.37 22.29 -21.50
N VAL A 101 -6.87 21.12 -21.86
CA VAL A 101 -6.45 20.83 -23.24
C VAL A 101 -7.64 20.82 -24.20
N MET A 102 -8.71 20.06 -23.90
CA MET A 102 -9.89 20.02 -24.78
C MET A 102 -10.62 21.37 -24.87
N PRO A 103 -10.94 22.06 -23.76
CA PRO A 103 -11.65 23.34 -23.83
C PRO A 103 -10.82 24.47 -24.44
N LEU A 104 -9.48 24.39 -24.37
CA LEU A 104 -8.60 25.34 -25.05
C LEU A 104 -8.63 25.16 -26.56
N LYS A 105 -8.69 23.90 -27.02
CA LYS A 105 -8.84 23.56 -28.44
C LYS A 105 -10.18 24.05 -28.98
N GLU A 106 -11.26 23.84 -28.23
CA GLU A 106 -12.61 24.30 -28.59
C GLU A 106 -12.74 25.83 -28.61
N ALA A 107 -12.06 26.52 -27.68
CA ALA A 107 -12.05 27.98 -27.64
C ALA A 107 -11.29 28.61 -28.82
N ASN A 108 -10.49 27.83 -29.56
CA ASN A 108 -9.73 28.25 -30.73
C ASN A 108 -8.88 29.52 -30.50
N ILE A 109 -8.35 29.67 -29.28
CA ILE A 109 -7.52 30.81 -28.86
C ILE A 109 -6.08 30.65 -29.40
N LEU A 110 -5.62 29.40 -29.54
CA LEU A 110 -4.30 29.05 -30.03
C LEU A 110 -4.38 28.50 -31.46
N LYS A 111 -3.34 28.72 -32.25
CA LYS A 111 -3.20 28.05 -33.55
C LYS A 111 -2.91 26.57 -33.35
N ASP A 112 -3.33 25.72 -34.30
CA ASP A 112 -3.09 24.28 -34.24
C ASP A 112 -1.61 23.92 -34.02
N SER A 113 -0.69 24.64 -34.69
CA SER A 113 0.76 24.43 -34.51
C SER A 113 1.25 24.73 -33.10
N GLU A 114 0.67 25.73 -32.44
CA GLU A 114 1.00 26.13 -31.07
C GLU A 114 0.43 25.13 -30.06
N PHE A 115 -0.79 24.67 -30.32
CA PHE A 115 -1.46 23.63 -29.54
C PHE A 115 -0.68 22.31 -29.56
N ASP A 116 -0.31 21.84 -30.75
CA ASP A 116 0.47 20.60 -30.91
C ASP A 116 1.85 20.72 -30.25
N SER A 117 2.49 21.90 -30.35
CA SER A 117 3.75 22.18 -29.67
C SER A 117 3.65 22.12 -28.14
N LEU A 118 2.47 22.37 -27.55
CA LEU A 118 2.24 22.31 -26.11
C LEU A 118 1.85 20.93 -25.61
N PHE A 119 0.94 20.23 -26.30
CA PHE A 119 0.23 19.08 -25.70
C PHE A 119 0.48 17.72 -26.37
N SER A 120 1.16 17.66 -27.52
CA SER A 120 1.32 16.42 -28.30
C SER A 120 1.93 15.24 -27.53
N GLU A 121 2.93 15.48 -26.66
CA GLU A 121 3.55 14.38 -25.91
C GLU A 121 2.78 13.98 -24.64
N LEU A 122 1.81 14.78 -24.18
CA LEU A 122 1.05 14.48 -22.96
C LEU A 122 0.15 13.26 -23.12
N GLU A 123 -0.48 13.10 -24.29
CA GLU A 123 -1.35 11.96 -24.58
C GLU A 123 -0.56 10.64 -24.48
N LEU A 124 0.63 10.62 -25.08
CA LEU A 124 1.52 9.47 -25.02
C LEU A 124 1.99 9.18 -23.60
N ILE A 125 2.34 10.22 -22.83
CA ILE A 125 2.70 10.07 -21.40
C ILE A 125 1.52 9.49 -20.64
N LEU A 126 0.32 10.03 -20.79
CA LEU A 126 -0.89 9.55 -20.13
C LEU A 126 -1.14 8.07 -20.44
N HIS A 127 -1.03 7.67 -21.70
CA HIS A 127 -1.21 6.28 -22.13
C HIS A 127 -0.21 5.34 -21.46
N LEU A 128 1.08 5.69 -21.45
CA LEU A 128 2.13 4.91 -20.80
C LEU A 128 1.83 4.70 -19.31
N ASN A 129 1.48 5.76 -18.58
CA ASN A 129 1.21 5.67 -17.15
C ASN A 129 -0.07 4.88 -16.86
N LYS A 130 -1.10 4.98 -17.71
CA LYS A 130 -2.31 4.13 -17.60
C LYS A 130 -1.95 2.63 -17.70
N ILE A 131 -1.04 2.26 -18.60
CA ILE A 131 -0.54 0.87 -18.69
C ILE A 131 0.20 0.48 -17.42
N LEU A 132 1.10 1.35 -16.93
CA LEU A 132 1.85 1.10 -15.69
C LEU A 132 0.90 0.90 -14.50
N LEU A 133 -0.06 1.80 -14.32
CA LEU A 133 -1.06 1.71 -13.26
C LEU A 133 -1.84 0.41 -13.34
N LYS A 134 -2.31 0.03 -14.53
CA LYS A 134 -3.05 -1.22 -14.72
C LYS A 134 -2.22 -2.43 -14.28
N ARG A 135 -0.95 -2.51 -14.69
CA ARG A 135 -0.04 -3.59 -14.26
C ARG A 135 0.13 -3.63 -12.73
N LEU A 136 0.23 -2.47 -12.08
CA LEU A 136 0.33 -2.36 -10.62
C LEU A 136 -0.97 -2.83 -9.93
N GLN A 137 -2.13 -2.46 -10.47
CA GLN A 137 -3.45 -2.89 -9.95
C GLN A 137 -3.67 -4.39 -10.11
N ASP A 138 -3.36 -4.95 -11.28
CA ASP A 138 -3.48 -6.38 -11.56
C ASP A 138 -2.59 -7.22 -10.63
N ARG A 139 -1.39 -6.70 -10.30
CA ARG A 139 -0.49 -7.32 -9.33
C ARG A 139 -1.04 -7.25 -7.91
N LEU A 140 -1.61 -6.11 -7.52
CA LEU A 140 -2.23 -5.96 -6.21
C LEU A 140 -3.48 -6.83 -6.05
N ALA A 141 -4.21 -7.14 -7.13
CA ALA A 141 -5.35 -8.05 -7.07
C ALA A 141 -4.95 -9.50 -6.70
N GLN A 142 -3.68 -9.87 -6.89
CA GLN A 142 -3.10 -11.18 -6.52
C GLN A 142 -2.48 -11.15 -5.12
N TRP A 143 -2.81 -10.15 -4.31
CA TRP A 143 -2.33 -10.01 -2.95
C TRP A 143 -3.09 -10.93 -2.00
N PRO A 144 -2.43 -11.62 -1.04
CA PRO A 144 -1.01 -11.51 -0.66
C PRO A 144 -0.06 -12.51 -1.35
N GLN A 145 -0.55 -13.31 -2.31
CA GLN A 145 0.19 -14.42 -2.89
C GLN A 145 1.37 -13.98 -3.76
N VAL A 146 1.22 -12.89 -4.51
CA VAL A 146 2.28 -12.32 -5.35
C VAL A 146 2.66 -10.94 -4.85
N GLN A 147 3.88 -10.81 -4.33
CA GLN A 147 4.41 -9.56 -3.76
C GLN A 147 5.62 -9.01 -4.53
N LEU A 148 5.74 -9.38 -5.80
CA LEU A 148 6.73 -8.85 -6.72
C LEU A 148 6.23 -7.52 -7.29
N PHE A 149 7.05 -6.48 -7.34
CA PHE A 149 6.71 -5.22 -7.99
C PHE A 149 7.89 -4.63 -8.77
N GLY A 150 9.12 -5.06 -8.49
CA GLY A 150 10.30 -4.57 -9.21
C GLY A 150 10.29 -4.92 -10.69
N ASP A 151 9.79 -6.11 -11.05
CA ASP A 151 9.66 -6.56 -12.45
C ASP A 151 8.82 -5.59 -13.29
N ILE A 152 7.71 -5.09 -12.76
CA ILE A 152 6.81 -4.16 -13.46
C ILE A 152 7.55 -2.87 -13.84
N PHE A 153 8.31 -2.30 -12.91
CA PHE A 153 9.08 -1.08 -13.17
C PHE A 153 10.25 -1.33 -14.10
N LYS A 154 10.97 -2.45 -13.93
CA LYS A 154 12.06 -2.86 -14.81
C LYS A 154 11.59 -2.97 -16.28
N ASP A 155 10.47 -3.63 -16.50
CA ASP A 155 9.89 -3.80 -17.84
C ASP A 155 9.35 -2.49 -18.43
N SER A 156 8.86 -1.59 -17.58
CA SER A 156 8.27 -0.32 -18.00
C SER A 156 9.31 0.79 -18.22
N ALA A 157 10.49 0.69 -17.59
CA ALA A 157 11.55 1.69 -17.66
C ALA A 157 12.01 2.04 -19.10
N PRO A 158 12.18 1.10 -20.04
CA PRO A 158 12.50 1.45 -21.42
C PRO A 158 11.48 2.41 -22.07
N ALA A 159 10.19 2.21 -21.80
CA ALA A 159 9.13 3.08 -22.31
C ALA A 159 9.18 4.47 -21.66
N MET A 160 9.63 4.58 -20.41
CA MET A 160 9.77 5.87 -19.72
C MET A 160 10.73 6.83 -20.42
N LYS A 161 11.63 6.35 -21.30
CA LYS A 161 12.45 7.23 -22.16
C LYS A 161 11.62 8.16 -23.05
N LEU A 162 10.35 7.84 -23.31
CA LEU A 162 9.45 8.70 -24.09
C LEU A 162 9.18 10.05 -23.41
N TYR A 163 9.34 10.15 -22.08
CA TYR A 163 9.30 11.41 -21.35
C TYR A 163 10.38 12.40 -21.80
N TYR A 164 11.49 11.91 -22.39
CA TYR A 164 12.57 12.76 -22.87
C TYR A 164 12.07 13.87 -23.79
N ARG A 165 11.16 13.56 -24.73
CA ARG A 165 10.65 14.57 -25.69
C ARG A 165 9.92 15.71 -24.96
N TYR A 166 9.07 15.35 -24.00
CA TYR A 166 8.35 16.31 -23.19
C TYR A 166 9.29 17.16 -22.32
N ILE A 167 10.21 16.52 -21.59
CA ILE A 167 11.14 17.20 -20.69
C ILE A 167 12.11 18.10 -21.45
N LYS A 168 12.64 17.63 -22.58
CA LYS A 168 13.54 18.41 -23.45
C LYS A 168 12.88 19.70 -23.91
N ASN A 169 11.62 19.62 -24.34
CA ASN A 169 10.87 20.75 -24.88
C ASN A 169 10.18 21.58 -23.77
N PHE A 170 10.30 21.21 -22.50
CA PHE A 170 9.53 21.80 -21.42
C PHE A 170 9.80 23.30 -21.23
N ASN A 171 11.07 23.72 -21.30
CA ASN A 171 11.42 25.15 -21.20
C ASN A 171 10.74 25.96 -22.32
N ARG A 172 10.82 25.48 -23.56
CA ARG A 172 10.14 26.11 -24.71
C ARG A 172 8.62 26.15 -24.53
N LYS A 173 8.01 25.08 -24.00
CA LYS A 173 6.57 25.06 -23.69
C LYS A 173 6.23 26.12 -22.63
N ASN A 174 7.09 26.28 -21.62
CA ASN A 174 6.91 27.29 -20.57
C ASN A 174 7.07 28.72 -21.12
N ASP A 175 8.04 28.96 -22.00
CA ASP A 175 8.23 30.26 -22.66
C ASP A 175 7.03 30.62 -23.53
N LEU A 176 6.54 29.66 -24.33
CA LEU A 176 5.34 29.83 -25.16
C LEU A 176 4.10 30.11 -24.29
N LEU A 177 3.97 29.43 -23.15
CA LEU A 177 2.89 29.68 -22.21
C LEU A 177 2.99 31.09 -21.59
N ASN A 178 4.19 31.56 -21.26
CA ASN A 178 4.42 32.92 -20.78
C ASN A 178 4.10 33.97 -21.85
N GLU A 179 4.34 33.67 -23.13
CA GLU A 179 3.90 34.53 -24.23
C GLU A 179 2.37 34.60 -24.32
N PHE A 180 1.67 33.47 -24.17
CA PHE A 180 0.20 33.46 -24.14
C PHE A 180 -0.39 34.17 -22.92
N MET A 181 0.33 34.21 -21.80
CA MET A 181 -0.05 35.03 -20.64
C MET A 181 0.01 36.55 -20.92
N LYS A 182 0.50 36.99 -22.08
CA LYS A 182 0.37 38.39 -22.55
C LYS A 182 -0.91 38.64 -23.35
N ASN A 183 -1.58 37.59 -23.84
CA ASN A 183 -2.83 37.69 -24.57
C ASN A 183 -4.02 37.75 -23.59
N THR A 184 -4.80 38.82 -23.65
CA THR A 184 -5.95 39.05 -22.77
C THR A 184 -7.00 37.95 -22.84
N ASP A 185 -7.24 37.39 -24.02
CA ASP A 185 -8.25 36.35 -24.23
C ASP A 185 -7.83 35.04 -23.56
N PHE A 186 -6.55 34.68 -23.72
CA PHE A 186 -5.97 33.51 -23.05
C PHE A 186 -5.96 33.68 -21.54
N VAL A 187 -5.57 34.85 -21.03
CA VAL A 187 -5.56 35.14 -19.59
C VAL A 187 -6.97 35.03 -19.01
N ALA A 188 -7.98 35.60 -19.66
CA ALA A 188 -9.37 35.52 -19.22
C ALA A 188 -9.88 34.08 -19.20
N TRP A 189 -9.58 33.31 -20.24
CA TRP A 189 -9.92 31.89 -20.33
C TRP A 189 -9.21 31.06 -19.25
N ASN A 190 -7.89 31.22 -19.09
CA ASN A 190 -7.08 30.46 -18.13
C ASN A 190 -7.53 30.75 -16.68
N THR A 191 -7.78 32.02 -16.36
CA THR A 191 -8.32 32.43 -15.05
C THR A 191 -9.66 31.77 -14.73
N LYS A 192 -10.54 31.62 -15.75
CA LYS A 192 -11.83 30.95 -15.59
C LYS A 192 -11.63 29.45 -15.28
N GLN A 193 -10.74 28.78 -16.02
CA GLN A 193 -10.47 27.35 -15.80
C GLN A 193 -9.80 27.08 -14.46
N GLU A 194 -8.83 27.92 -14.06
CA GLU A 194 -8.14 27.79 -12.77
C GLU A 194 -9.10 27.86 -11.59
N LYS A 195 -10.12 28.74 -11.64
CA LYS A 195 -11.17 28.82 -10.60
C LYS A 195 -12.03 27.56 -10.51
N ILE A 196 -12.25 26.87 -11.63
CA ILE A 196 -13.05 25.64 -11.67
C ILE A 196 -12.26 24.47 -11.09
N LEU A 197 -10.95 24.42 -11.38
CA LEU A 197 -10.10 23.25 -11.11
C LEU A 197 -9.30 23.36 -9.81
N GLY A 198 -9.15 24.56 -9.27
CA GLY A 198 -8.46 24.82 -8.00
C GLY A 198 -6.94 24.80 -8.10
N GLY A 199 -6.36 24.99 -9.29
CA GLY A 199 -4.91 25.10 -9.46
C GLY A 199 -4.50 25.61 -10.85
N PRO A 200 -3.33 26.25 -11.00
CA PRO A 200 -2.90 26.86 -12.26
C PRO A 200 -2.44 25.82 -13.29
N LEU A 201 -2.60 26.10 -14.58
CA LEU A 201 -2.17 25.23 -15.69
C LEU A 201 -0.70 24.79 -15.56
N ASN A 202 0.20 25.70 -15.18
CA ASN A 202 1.63 25.41 -15.01
C ASN A 202 1.88 24.30 -13.96
N SER A 203 1.05 24.23 -12.92
CA SER A 203 1.21 23.21 -11.87
C SER A 203 0.92 21.79 -12.36
N PHE A 204 0.04 21.64 -13.36
CA PHE A 204 -0.24 20.37 -14.01
C PHE A 204 0.82 20.04 -15.06
N MET A 205 1.25 21.04 -15.85
CA MET A 205 2.25 20.85 -16.92
C MET A 205 3.62 20.41 -16.38
N ILE A 206 4.01 20.81 -15.17
CA ILE A 206 5.29 20.40 -14.57
C ILE A 206 5.29 18.95 -14.03
N MET A 207 4.11 18.35 -13.80
CA MET A 207 4.01 17.04 -13.14
C MET A 207 4.79 15.91 -13.84
N PRO A 208 4.78 15.77 -15.19
CA PRO A 208 5.58 14.73 -15.85
C PRO A 208 7.09 14.87 -15.64
N VAL A 209 7.59 16.10 -15.53
CA VAL A 209 9.01 16.38 -15.24
C VAL A 209 9.35 15.89 -13.82
N GLN A 210 8.44 16.10 -12.87
CA GLN A 210 8.62 15.72 -11.47
C GLN A 210 8.39 14.22 -11.21
N ARG A 211 7.58 13.55 -12.04
CA ARG A 211 7.18 12.16 -11.79
C ARG A 211 8.35 11.19 -11.89
N LEU A 212 9.24 11.38 -12.85
CA LEU A 212 10.38 10.49 -13.09
C LEU A 212 11.37 10.41 -11.90
N PRO A 213 11.86 11.53 -11.35
CA PRO A 213 12.66 11.50 -10.10
C PRO A 213 11.89 10.87 -8.93
N ARG A 214 10.57 11.07 -8.86
CA ARG A 214 9.75 10.51 -7.79
C ARG A 214 9.69 8.98 -7.81
N TYR A 215 9.74 8.34 -8.98
CA TYR A 215 9.83 6.87 -9.06
C TYR A 215 11.10 6.34 -8.40
N GLU A 216 12.24 7.02 -8.57
CA GLU A 216 13.50 6.64 -7.92
C GLU A 216 13.38 6.68 -6.39
N MET A 217 12.80 7.76 -5.85
CA MET A 217 12.59 7.90 -4.41
C MET A 217 11.63 6.84 -3.85
N LEU A 218 10.54 6.56 -4.56
CA LEU A 218 9.56 5.55 -4.17
C LEU A 218 10.16 4.14 -4.17
N LEU A 219 10.92 3.79 -5.22
CA LEU A 219 11.62 2.51 -5.30
C LEU A 219 12.69 2.39 -4.20
N GLN A 220 13.45 3.46 -3.93
CA GLN A 220 14.44 3.48 -2.86
C GLN A 220 13.81 3.26 -1.48
N ASN A 221 12.66 3.89 -1.21
CA ASN A 221 11.91 3.68 0.02
C ASN A 221 11.47 2.22 0.14
N LEU A 222 10.88 1.66 -0.92
CA LEU A 222 10.45 0.26 -0.96
C LEU A 222 11.60 -0.73 -0.76
N ILE A 223 12.76 -0.49 -1.36
CA ILE A 223 13.98 -1.31 -1.16
C ILE A 223 14.41 -1.28 0.30
N SER A 224 14.40 -0.11 0.94
CA SER A 224 14.83 0.03 2.34
C SER A 224 13.94 -0.74 3.32
N LEU A 225 12.69 -1.02 2.91
CA LEU A 225 11.69 -1.77 3.67
C LEU A 225 11.56 -3.24 3.23
N THR A 226 12.35 -3.69 2.25
CA THR A 226 12.31 -5.06 1.74
C THR A 226 13.53 -5.84 2.23
N PRO A 227 13.36 -6.99 2.92
CA PRO A 227 14.47 -7.85 3.32
C PRO A 227 15.32 -8.30 2.13
N LYS A 228 16.63 -8.50 2.32
CA LYS A 228 17.55 -8.90 1.23
C LYS A 228 17.24 -10.29 0.69
N GLU A 229 16.68 -11.14 1.54
CA GLU A 229 16.27 -12.52 1.26
C GLU A 229 14.93 -12.58 0.53
N HIS A 230 14.20 -11.46 0.45
CA HIS A 230 12.92 -11.39 -0.23
C HIS A 230 13.12 -11.53 -1.76
N MET A 231 12.29 -12.36 -2.40
CA MET A 231 12.34 -12.64 -3.84
C MET A 231 12.28 -11.39 -4.74
N ASP A 232 11.63 -10.32 -4.29
CA ASP A 232 11.53 -9.05 -5.03
C ASP A 232 12.75 -8.14 -4.87
N TYR A 233 13.66 -8.39 -3.91
CA TYR A 233 14.72 -7.45 -3.57
C TYR A 233 15.63 -7.14 -4.77
N LEU A 234 16.11 -8.17 -5.47
CA LEU A 234 16.95 -8.01 -6.66
C LEU A 234 16.19 -7.31 -7.81
N ASN A 235 14.91 -7.63 -7.99
CA ASN A 235 14.08 -6.99 -9.00
C ASN A 235 13.91 -5.49 -8.70
N LEU A 236 13.73 -5.11 -7.44
CA LEU A 236 13.60 -3.73 -7.02
C LEU A 236 14.90 -2.94 -7.24
N ILE A 237 16.06 -3.53 -6.95
CA ILE A 237 17.37 -2.91 -7.23
C ILE A 237 17.50 -2.65 -8.74
N GLN A 238 17.26 -3.68 -9.57
CA GLN A 238 17.33 -3.55 -11.02
C GLN A 238 16.32 -2.54 -11.57
N ALA A 239 15.12 -2.49 -11.01
CA ALA A 239 14.10 -1.52 -11.39
C ALA A 239 14.55 -0.09 -11.08
N LYS A 240 15.10 0.14 -9.88
CA LYS A 240 15.65 1.44 -9.48
C LYS A 240 16.77 1.85 -10.44
N ASP A 241 17.72 0.96 -10.71
CA ASP A 241 18.84 1.23 -11.62
C ASP A 241 18.34 1.56 -13.05
N ALA A 242 17.31 0.85 -13.52
CA ALA A 242 16.70 1.13 -14.82
C ALA A 242 16.08 2.53 -14.86
N VAL A 243 15.34 2.95 -13.82
CA VAL A 243 14.77 4.30 -13.72
C VAL A 243 15.87 5.37 -13.59
N VAL A 244 16.89 5.13 -12.79
CA VAL A 244 18.07 6.02 -12.66
C VAL A 244 18.74 6.22 -14.02
N ASN A 245 18.91 5.14 -14.79
CA ASN A 245 19.50 5.22 -16.12
C ASN A 245 18.63 6.02 -17.11
N VAL A 246 17.29 5.96 -16.97
CA VAL A 246 16.38 6.84 -17.73
C VAL A 246 16.57 8.30 -17.33
N ASN A 247 16.64 8.60 -16.03
CA ASN A 247 16.89 9.96 -15.54
C ASN A 247 18.23 10.50 -16.04
N LYS A 248 19.31 9.71 -15.96
CA LYS A 248 20.62 10.07 -16.50
C LYS A 248 20.58 10.30 -18.01
N TYR A 249 19.96 9.38 -18.76
CA TYR A 249 19.78 9.53 -20.20
C TYR A 249 19.11 10.85 -20.58
N ILE A 250 18.08 11.27 -19.83
CA ILE A 250 17.35 12.52 -20.07
C ILE A 250 18.25 13.71 -19.73
N ASN A 251 18.91 13.69 -18.57
CA ASN A 251 19.77 14.77 -18.09
C ASN A 251 21.01 14.98 -18.97
N GLU A 252 21.72 13.92 -19.34
CA GLU A 252 22.88 13.98 -20.24
C GLU A 252 22.49 14.56 -21.60
N ARG A 253 21.40 14.07 -22.18
CA ARG A 253 20.85 14.59 -23.44
C ARG A 253 20.24 15.98 -23.32
N GLN A 254 20.10 16.55 -22.13
CA GLN A 254 19.69 17.94 -21.94
C GLN A 254 20.95 18.83 -21.90
N ASN A 255 21.98 18.41 -21.17
CA ASN A 255 23.24 19.14 -20.99
C ASN A 255 24.14 19.16 -22.24
N THR A 256 24.11 18.11 -23.07
CA THR A 256 24.92 18.08 -24.30
C THR A 256 24.53 19.17 -25.30
N TRP A 257 23.28 19.66 -25.29
CA TRP A 257 22.85 20.69 -26.26
C TRP A 257 23.06 22.11 -25.75
N THR A 258 22.90 22.36 -24.45
CA THR A 258 23.23 23.67 -23.85
C THR A 258 24.73 24.01 -23.92
N THR A 259 25.60 23.01 -24.12
CA THR A 259 27.05 23.23 -24.29
C THR A 259 27.45 23.42 -25.76
N LEU A 260 26.55 23.14 -26.71
CA LEU A 260 26.81 23.20 -28.16
C LEU A 260 26.08 24.38 -28.86
N THR A 261 25.38 25.22 -28.10
CA THR A 261 24.72 26.46 -28.54
C THR A 261 25.28 27.65 -27.79
#